data_AF-A0A2H6EFE3-F1
#
_entry.id   AF-A0A2H6EFE3-F1
#
_cell.length_a   1.000
_cell.length_b   1.000
_cell.length_c   1.000
_cell.angle_alpha   90.00
_cell.angle_beta   90.00
_cell.angle_gamma   90.00
#
_symmetry.space_group_name_H-M   'P 1'
#
loop_
_entity.id
_entity.type
_entity.pdbx_description
1 polymer ?
#
loop_
_entity_poly.entity_id
_entity_poly.type
_entity_poly.pdbx_seq_one_letter_code
_entity_poly.pdbx_strand_id
1 'polypeptide(L)'
;MKVEVFTAGCKFCSSVETQVREAVTDQHEVVVYNLGNSDAYNEYSKKAERYGIKSLPSVVVDGNLLSCCKQNGFRKEQLVAALS
;
A
#
# COMPACT_ATOMS: atom_id res chain seq x y z
N MET A 1 -4.50 12.70 5.70
CA MET A 1 -4.78 11.67 4.68
C MET A 1 -4.34 10.31 5.21
N LYS A 2 -5.01 9.25 4.78
CA LYS A 2 -4.70 7.88 5.14
C LYS A 2 -3.99 7.19 3.99
N VAL A 3 -2.81 6.65 4.28
CA VAL A 3 -1.97 5.89 3.36
C VAL A 3 -1.94 4.45 3.83
N GLU A 4 -2.53 3.55 3.04
CA GLU A 4 -2.64 2.13 3.37
C GLU A 4 -1.72 1.32 2.45
N VAL A 5 -0.79 0.56 3.04
CA VAL A 5 0.17 -0.27 2.33
C VAL A 5 -0.19 -1.73 2.50
N PHE A 6 -0.44 -2.42 1.39
CA PHE A 6 -0.70 -3.86 1.34
C PHE A 6 0.58 -4.57 0.93
N THR A 7 1.03 -5.51 1.76
CA THR A 7 2.33 -6.21 1.66
C THR A 7 2.16 -7.71 1.84
N ALA A 8 3.14 -8.49 1.39
CA ALA A 8 3.24 -9.93 1.66
C ALA A 8 4.36 -10.27 2.67
N GLY A 9 5.05 -9.27 3.23
CA GLY A 9 6.23 -9.50 4.06
C GLY A 9 7.46 -10.00 3.27
N CYS A 10 7.48 -9.78 1.96
CA CYS A 10 8.54 -10.21 1.06
C CYS A 10 9.70 -9.21 0.98
N LYS A 11 10.90 -9.64 0.56
CA LYS A 11 12.09 -8.76 0.42
C LYS A 11 11.87 -7.58 -0.54
N PHE A 12 11.03 -7.73 -1.56
CA PHE A 12 10.68 -6.64 -2.47
C PHE A 12 9.68 -5.66 -1.86
N CYS A 13 8.88 -6.13 -0.91
CA CYS A 13 7.82 -5.38 -0.26
C CYS A 13 8.40 -4.34 0.70
N SER A 14 9.48 -4.67 1.41
CA SER A 14 10.16 -3.77 2.33
C SER A 14 10.74 -2.52 1.65
N SER A 15 11.15 -2.60 0.38
CA SER A 15 11.58 -1.41 -0.39
C SER A 15 10.45 -0.40 -0.59
N VAL A 16 9.23 -0.86 -0.80
CA VAL A 16 8.06 0.03 -1.00
C VAL A 16 7.61 0.62 0.34
N GLU A 17 7.60 -0.16 1.41
CA GLU A 17 7.29 0.34 2.75
C GLU A 17 8.24 1.47 3.18
N THR A 18 9.55 1.34 2.90
CA THR A 18 10.53 2.41 3.15
C THR A 18 10.22 3.65 2.32
N GLN A 19 9.97 3.50 1.01
CA GLN A 19 9.67 4.63 0.13
C GLN A 19 8.40 5.38 0.54
N VAL A 20 7.38 4.67 1.04
CA VAL A 20 6.17 5.27 1.59
C VAL A 20 6.50 6.09 2.83
N ARG A 21 7.26 5.52 3.78
CA ARG A 21 7.66 6.22 5.02
C ARG A 21 8.48 7.47 4.76
N GLU A 22 9.31 7.47 3.73
CA GLU A 22 10.09 8.66 3.32
C GLU A 22 9.23 9.75 2.67
N ALA A 23 8.09 9.39 2.06
CA ALA A 23 7.25 10.33 1.33
C ALA A 23 6.17 10.98 2.21
N VAL A 24 5.79 10.33 3.31
CA VAL A 24 4.77 10.80 4.24
C VAL A 24 5.37 11.63 5.38
N THR A 25 4.54 12.46 6.01
CA THR A 25 4.89 13.25 7.20
C THR A 25 3.98 12.85 8.36
N ASP A 26 4.19 13.44 9.54
CA ASP A 26 3.36 13.21 10.73
C ASP A 26 1.89 13.63 10.56
N GLN A 27 1.55 14.34 9.48
CA GLN A 27 0.17 14.70 9.13
C GLN A 27 -0.60 13.57 8.43
N HIS A 28 0.09 12.48 8.07
CA HIS A 28 -0.47 11.35 7.34
C HIS A 28 -0.59 10.13 8.26
N GLU A 29 -1.74 9.47 8.24
CA GLU A 29 -1.95 8.19 8.92
C GLU A 29 -1.45 7.07 8.01
N VAL A 30 -0.44 6.31 8.44
CA VAL A 30 0.09 5.17 7.68
C VAL A 30 -0.35 3.86 8.33
N VAL A 31 -1.00 2.99 7.54
CA VAL A 31 -1.43 1.66 7.99
C VAL A 31 -0.83 0.60 7.08
N VAL A 32 -0.25 -0.45 7.66
CA VAL A 32 0.34 -1.56 6.91
C VAL A 32 -0.50 -2.83 7.12
N TYR A 33 -0.98 -3.40 6.01
CA TYR A 33 -1.74 -4.63 5.95
C TYR A 33 -0.88 -5.75 5.36
N ASN A 34 -0.40 -6.66 6.21
CA ASN A 34 0.41 -7.80 5.77
C ASN A 34 -0.47 -9.02 5.46
N LEU A 35 -0.64 -9.33 4.18
CA LEU A 35 -1.39 -10.48 3.65
C LEU A 35 -0.60 -11.80 3.73
N GLY A 36 0.67 -11.76 4.12
CA GLY A 36 1.47 -12.95 4.42
C GLY A 36 1.25 -13.48 5.85
N ASN A 37 0.58 -12.72 6.71
CA ASN A 37 0.25 -13.15 8.07
C ASN A 37 -1.07 -13.94 8.06
N SER A 38 -1.04 -15.19 8.55
CA SER A 38 -2.19 -16.10 8.63
C SER A 38 -3.32 -15.59 9.51
N ASP A 39 -3.00 -14.85 10.57
CA ASP A 39 -3.97 -14.56 11.65
C ASP A 39 -4.98 -13.47 11.25
N ALA A 40 -4.57 -12.55 10.37
CA ALA A 40 -5.41 -11.46 9.86
C ALA A 40 -5.75 -11.61 8.36
N TYR A 41 -5.35 -12.75 7.76
CA TYR A 41 -5.44 -12.99 6.32
C TYR A 41 -6.82 -12.69 5.75
N ASN A 42 -7.88 -13.14 6.43
CA ASN A 42 -9.25 -13.02 5.94
C ASN A 42 -9.77 -11.59 5.89
N GLU A 43 -9.43 -10.73 6.85
CA GLU A 43 -9.93 -9.34 6.86
C GLU A 43 -9.15 -8.48 5.87
N TYR A 44 -7.82 -8.58 5.89
CA TYR A 44 -6.96 -7.77 5.06
C TYR A 44 -7.09 -8.14 3.58
N SER A 45 -7.27 -9.44 3.27
CA SER A 45 -7.51 -9.89 1.89
C SER A 45 -8.84 -9.37 1.36
N LYS A 46 -9.93 -9.46 2.15
CA LYS A 46 -11.23 -8.87 1.76
C LYS A 46 -11.12 -7.37 1.52
N LYS A 47 -10.34 -6.67 2.33
CA LYS A 47 -10.10 -5.23 2.14
C LYS A 47 -9.31 -4.95 0.87
N ALA A 48 -8.27 -5.73 0.58
CA ALA A 48 -7.49 -5.63 -0.65
C ALA A 48 -8.35 -5.89 -1.90
N GLU A 49 -9.23 -6.90 -1.86
CA GLU A 49 -10.19 -7.21 -2.91
C GLU A 49 -11.16 -6.06 -3.18
N ARG A 50 -11.69 -5.42 -2.13
CA ARG A 50 -12.58 -4.24 -2.26
C ARG A 50 -11.90 -3.07 -2.97
N TYR A 51 -10.60 -2.89 -2.79
CA TYR A 51 -9.83 -1.88 -3.50
C TYR A 51 -9.37 -2.31 -4.91
N GLY A 52 -9.66 -3.55 -5.31
CA GLY A 52 -9.26 -4.10 -6.61
C GLY A 52 -7.75 -4.41 -6.71
N ILE A 53 -7.09 -4.66 -5.57
CA ILE A 53 -5.66 -5.00 -5.53
C ILE A 53 -5.47 -6.39 -6.13
N LYS A 54 -4.60 -6.49 -7.13
CA LYS A 54 -4.26 -7.76 -7.81
C LYS A 54 -2.78 -8.15 -7.69
N SER A 55 -1.96 -7.25 -7.14
CA SER A 55 -0.52 -7.46 -6.99
C SER A 55 -0.02 -6.80 -5.71
N LEU A 56 1.02 -7.37 -5.11
CA LEU A 56 1.70 -6.81 -3.94
C LEU A 56 3.15 -6.48 -4.30
N PRO A 57 3.75 -5.45 -3.68
CA PRO A 57 3.11 -4.49 -2.77
C PRO A 57 2.16 -3.51 -3.50
N SER A 58 1.15 -3.02 -2.79
CA SER A 58 0.18 -2.02 -3.29
C SER A 58 -0.07 -0.92 -2.28
N VAL A 59 -0.36 0.30 -2.76
CA VAL A 59 -0.61 1.48 -1.92
C VAL A 59 -1.94 2.13 -2.29
N VAL A 60 -2.72 2.44 -1.28
CA VAL A 60 -4.02 3.10 -1.35
C VAL A 60 -3.93 4.42 -0.60
N VAL A 61 -4.40 5.50 -1.20
CA VAL A 61 -4.42 6.84 -0.57
C VAL A 61 -5.87 7.29 -0.49
N ASP A 62 -6.35 7.57 0.73
CA ASP A 62 -7.74 7.96 1.03
C ASP A 62 -8.78 7.04 0.34
N GLY A 63 -8.54 5.73 0.40
CA GLY A 63 -9.42 4.71 -0.18
C GLY A 63 -9.27 4.48 -1.69
N ASN A 64 -8.38 5.21 -2.36
CA ASN A 64 -8.12 5.07 -3.80
C ASN A 64 -6.82 4.31 -4.08
N LEU A 65 -6.91 3.18 -4.81
CA LEU A 65 -5.74 2.44 -5.27
C LEU A 65 -4.93 3.27 -6.27
N LEU A 66 -3.65 3.52 -5.95
CA LEU A 66 -2.75 4.25 -6.83
C LEU A 66 -2.65 3.59 -8.20
N SER A 67 -2.54 4.40 -9.26
CA SER A 67 -2.58 3.88 -10.63
C SER A 67 -1.42 2.92 -10.95
N CYS A 68 -0.25 3.11 -10.33
CA CYS A 68 0.93 2.25 -10.47
C CYS A 68 0.65 0.83 -10.00
N CYS A 69 -0.18 0.69 -8.95
CA CYS A 69 -0.56 -0.58 -8.36
C CYS A 69 -1.61 -1.37 -9.16
N LYS A 70 -2.16 -0.79 -10.25
CA LYS A 70 -3.15 -1.47 -11.10
C LYS A 70 -2.53 -2.41 -12.15
N GLN A 71 -1.32 -2.12 -12.61
CA GLN A 71 -0.69 -2.84 -13.74
C GLN A 71 0.85 -2.90 -13.70
N ASN A 72 1.54 -1.92 -13.12
CA ASN A 72 2.97 -1.67 -13.42
C ASN A 72 3.92 -1.77 -12.20
N GLY A 73 3.42 -2.25 -11.07
CA GLY A 73 4.13 -2.22 -9.79
C GLY A 73 4.30 -0.81 -9.24
N PHE A 74 4.67 -0.70 -7.96
CA PHE A 74 4.76 0.57 -7.25
C PHE A 74 5.73 1.58 -7.91
N ARG A 75 5.40 2.88 -7.82
CA ARG A 75 6.21 4.04 -8.26
C ARG A 75 6.07 5.17 -7.25
N LYS A 76 7.19 5.65 -6.69
CA LYS A 76 7.19 6.68 -5.63
C LYS A 76 6.62 8.01 -6.10
N GLU A 77 6.83 8.36 -7.36
CA GLU A 77 6.39 9.63 -7.95
C GLU A 77 4.87 9.75 -7.90
N GLN A 78 4.14 8.65 -8.11
CA GLN A 78 2.69 8.64 -8.03
C GLN A 78 2.16 8.73 -6.61
N LEU A 79 2.92 8.23 -5.62
CA LEU A 79 2.60 8.46 -4.23
C LEU A 79 2.77 9.94 -3.90
N VAL A 80 3.92 10.54 -4.22
CA VAL A 80 4.18 11.96 -3.94
C VAL A 80 3.11 12.86 -4.58
N ALA A 81 2.72 12.57 -5.82
CA ALA A 81 1.65 13.30 -6.50
C ALA A 81 0.28 13.15 -5.84
N ALA A 82 0.01 12.04 -5.15
CA ALA A 82 -1.24 11.83 -4.41
C ALA A 82 -1.23 12.41 -2.98
N LEU A 83 -0.04 12.71 -2.44
CA LEU A 83 0.14 13.35 -1.13
C LEU A 83 0.25 14.88 -1.21
N SER A 84 0.36 15.45 -2.42
CA SER A 84 0.47 16.89 -2.69
C SER A 84 -0.89 17.52 -2.92
#